data_AF-A0A0D9A0U9-F1
#
_entry.id   AF-A0A0D9A0U9-F1
#
_cell.length_a   1.000
_cell.length_b   1.000
_cell.length_c   1.000
_cell.angle_alpha   90.00
_cell.angle_beta   90.00
_cell.angle_gamma   90.00
#
_symmetry.space_group_name_H-M   'P 1'
#
loop_
_entity.id
_entity.type
_entity.pdbx_description
1 polymer ?
#
loop_
_entity_poly.entity_id
_entity_poly.type
_entity_poly.pdbx_seq_one_letter_code
_entity_poly.pdbx_strand_id
1 'polypeptide(L)'
;MRYSLSSQFRGTLLGAMLGEKVSKQVPSQTAKCLIPAMYSLIELGRFEPQHWQEKLSVASISEIAPTIATLPLALFYHENELKLKQNLSASAGIWQNEPIVRESILSVGYATSQVLSKIKPAQLVPHILSLMETPQTELAYKLQQVQELCSQGASLERTLTQVTTKEALTTSIALGFYCFLSSQEDFSLTVKRAQHLQNPLASAIAGALSGAYNSAMSIPSSWQAALTIEQNSAEKEVLQLSDSLVAVWSGVYDYEVHPAELVTKTVVAAPRVIRWR
;
A
#
# COMPACT_ATOMS: atom_id res chain seq x y z
N MET A 1 4.18 11.25 -18.60
CA MET A 1 4.03 10.26 -17.52
C MET A 1 3.42 9.00 -18.11
N ARG A 2 3.90 7.79 -17.80
CA ARG A 2 3.39 6.53 -18.39
C ARG A 2 1.95 6.22 -17.96
N TYR A 3 1.59 6.57 -16.72
CA TYR A 3 0.25 6.40 -16.15
C TYR A 3 -0.16 7.62 -15.30
N SER A 4 -1.46 7.80 -15.05
CA SER A 4 -1.98 8.80 -14.12
C SER A 4 -1.85 8.34 -12.67
N LEU A 5 -1.71 9.30 -11.75
CA LEU A 5 -1.61 8.99 -10.32
C LEU A 5 -2.86 8.27 -9.79
N SER A 6 -4.05 8.69 -10.22
CA SER A 6 -5.30 8.00 -9.89
C SER A 6 -5.29 6.53 -10.34
N SER A 7 -4.76 6.23 -11.54
CA SER A 7 -4.60 4.85 -11.99
C SER A 7 -3.61 4.08 -11.10
N GLN A 8 -2.54 4.72 -10.64
CA GLN A 8 -1.57 4.07 -9.73
C GLN A 8 -2.18 3.81 -8.34
N PHE A 9 -2.94 4.74 -7.77
CA PHE A 9 -3.63 4.53 -6.48
C PHE A 9 -4.60 3.36 -6.57
N ARG A 10 -5.46 3.35 -7.60
CA ARG A 10 -6.37 2.23 -7.88
C ARG A 10 -5.60 0.93 -8.07
N GLY A 11 -4.50 0.98 -8.82
CA GLY A 11 -3.62 -0.16 -9.08
C GLY A 11 -3.07 -0.76 -7.79
N THR A 12 -2.54 0.07 -6.89
CA THR A 12 -1.99 -0.37 -5.60
C THR A 12 -3.06 -1.04 -4.74
N LEU A 13 -4.22 -0.41 -4.57
CA LEU A 13 -5.26 -0.89 -3.66
C LEU A 13 -5.94 -2.15 -4.21
N LEU A 14 -6.31 -2.16 -5.50
CA LEU A 14 -6.86 -3.35 -6.15
C LEU A 14 -5.82 -4.48 -6.26
N GLY A 15 -4.56 -4.13 -6.50
CA GLY A 15 -3.47 -5.09 -6.54
C GLY A 15 -3.33 -5.84 -5.23
N ALA A 16 -3.40 -5.13 -4.10
CA ALA A 16 -3.39 -5.74 -2.77
C ALA A 16 -4.55 -6.74 -2.60
N MET A 17 -5.77 -6.34 -2.99
CA MET A 17 -6.96 -7.19 -2.89
C MET A 17 -6.92 -8.42 -3.82
N LEU A 18 -6.47 -8.24 -5.06
CA LEU A 18 -6.33 -9.32 -6.03
C LEU A 18 -5.29 -10.35 -5.62
N GLY A 19 -4.21 -9.91 -4.98
CA GLY A 19 -3.23 -10.80 -4.37
C GLY A 19 -3.86 -11.76 -3.36
N GLU A 20 -4.80 -11.27 -2.56
CA GLU A 20 -5.52 -12.09 -1.58
C GLU A 20 -6.62 -12.97 -2.22
N LYS A 21 -7.48 -12.40 -3.07
CA LYS A 21 -8.69 -13.09 -3.57
C LYS A 21 -8.42 -14.28 -4.49
N VAL A 22 -7.36 -14.23 -5.30
CA VAL A 22 -7.03 -15.40 -6.13
C VAL A 22 -6.48 -16.55 -5.25
N SER A 23 -6.07 -16.26 -4.01
CA SER A 23 -5.62 -17.27 -3.06
C SER A 23 -6.79 -18.04 -2.43
N LYS A 24 -7.94 -17.41 -2.07
CA LYS A 24 -9.14 -18.08 -1.48
C LYS A 24 -10.47 -17.30 -1.67
N GLN A 25 -11.61 -18.01 -1.74
CA GLN A 25 -13.00 -17.48 -1.75
C GLN A 25 -13.51 -16.99 -0.36
N VAL A 26 -12.72 -16.22 0.38
CA VAL A 26 -13.08 -15.69 1.71
C VAL A 26 -13.29 -14.17 1.61
N PRO A 27 -14.17 -13.54 2.41
CA PRO A 27 -14.25 -12.08 2.50
C PRO A 27 -12.86 -11.47 2.72
N SER A 28 -12.46 -10.56 1.83
CA SER A 28 -11.11 -9.99 1.78
C SER A 28 -10.76 -9.31 3.10
N GLN A 29 -9.79 -9.86 3.82
CA GLN A 29 -9.20 -9.24 5.00
C GLN A 29 -8.46 -7.95 4.62
N THR A 30 -7.91 -7.89 3.40
CA THR A 30 -7.31 -6.67 2.85
C THR A 30 -8.33 -5.55 2.79
N ALA A 31 -9.54 -5.79 2.26
CA ALA A 31 -10.60 -4.78 2.20
C ALA A 31 -11.00 -4.27 3.59
N LYS A 32 -11.14 -5.18 4.58
CA LYS A 32 -11.44 -4.82 5.97
C LYS A 32 -10.40 -3.88 6.60
N CYS A 33 -9.15 -3.91 6.11
CA CYS A 33 -8.10 -3.00 6.55
C CYS A 33 -8.10 -1.70 5.75
N LEU A 34 -8.22 -1.79 4.42
CA LEU A 34 -8.09 -0.65 3.51
C LEU A 34 -9.25 0.34 3.64
N ILE A 35 -10.49 -0.16 3.68
CA ILE A 35 -11.69 0.67 3.69
C ILE A 35 -11.71 1.66 4.88
N PRO A 36 -11.65 1.21 6.15
CA PRO A 36 -11.65 2.13 7.29
C PRO A 36 -10.41 3.05 7.32
N ALA A 37 -9.25 2.57 6.89
CA ALA A 37 -8.03 3.37 6.76
C ALA A 37 -8.22 4.53 5.77
N MET A 38 -8.79 4.26 4.59
CA MET A 38 -9.08 5.30 3.61
C MET A 38 -10.14 6.28 4.10
N TYR A 39 -11.23 5.80 4.70
CA TYR A 39 -12.26 6.68 5.28
C TYR A 39 -11.67 7.66 6.28
N SER A 40 -10.80 7.20 7.18
CA SER A 40 -10.14 8.05 8.17
C SER A 40 -9.35 9.21 7.52
N LEU A 41 -8.61 8.94 6.44
CA LEU A 41 -7.85 9.98 5.72
C LEU A 41 -8.73 10.91 4.91
N ILE A 42 -9.75 10.37 4.26
CA ILE A 42 -10.67 11.14 3.42
C ILE A 42 -11.45 12.12 4.31
N GLU A 43 -12.00 11.63 5.43
CA GLU A 43 -12.83 12.41 6.35
C GLU A 43 -12.06 13.56 7.01
N LEU A 44 -10.78 13.36 7.35
CA LEU A 44 -9.98 14.37 8.05
C LEU A 44 -9.03 15.15 7.14
N GLY A 45 -8.83 14.71 5.90
CA GLY A 45 -7.79 15.23 5.00
C GLY A 45 -6.36 15.03 5.53
N ARG A 46 -6.18 14.24 6.58
CA ARG A 46 -4.90 13.99 7.24
C ARG A 46 -4.93 12.72 8.08
N PHE A 47 -3.76 12.19 8.39
CA PHE A 47 -3.61 11.14 9.38
C PHE A 47 -3.80 11.69 10.80
N GLU A 48 -4.71 11.07 11.56
CA GLU A 48 -4.96 11.34 12.97
C GLU A 48 -5.01 9.98 13.71
N PRO A 49 -4.02 9.64 14.56
CA PRO A 49 -3.89 8.29 15.10
C PRO A 49 -5.11 7.76 15.85
N GLN A 50 -5.78 8.62 16.64
CA GLN A 50 -6.95 8.23 17.43
C GLN A 50 -8.15 7.90 16.53
N HIS A 51 -8.51 8.80 15.61
CA HIS A 51 -9.60 8.57 14.64
C HIS A 51 -9.34 7.34 13.77
N TRP A 52 -8.09 7.15 13.37
CA TRP A 52 -7.67 5.99 12.59
C TRP A 52 -7.84 4.68 13.38
N GLN A 53 -7.42 4.65 14.65
CA GLN A 53 -7.59 3.50 15.53
C GLN A 53 -9.06 3.17 15.79
N GLU A 54 -9.90 4.19 15.98
CA GLU A 54 -11.35 4.05 16.16
C GLU A 54 -12.01 3.40 14.94
N LYS A 55 -11.69 3.87 13.73
CA LYS A 55 -12.27 3.32 12.49
C LYS A 55 -11.82 1.90 12.19
N LEU A 56 -10.55 1.56 12.47
CA LEU A 56 -10.02 0.24 12.16
C LEU A 56 -10.54 -0.87 13.07
N SER A 57 -11.05 -0.56 14.27
CA SER A 57 -11.43 -1.59 15.26
C SER A 57 -10.29 -2.61 15.48
N VAL A 58 -9.08 -2.09 15.76
CA VAL A 58 -7.78 -2.80 15.77
C VAL A 58 -7.77 -4.14 16.53
N ALA A 59 -8.60 -4.30 17.57
CA ALA A 59 -8.72 -5.53 18.35
C ALA A 59 -9.28 -6.74 17.58
N SER A 60 -9.82 -6.53 16.37
CA SER A 60 -10.51 -7.57 15.57
C SER A 60 -9.76 -8.00 14.31
N ILE A 61 -8.55 -7.48 14.07
CA ILE A 61 -7.87 -7.61 12.77
C ILE A 61 -6.65 -8.55 12.85
N SER A 62 -6.44 -9.31 11.78
CA SER A 62 -5.38 -10.30 11.56
C SER A 62 -3.96 -9.70 11.60
N GLU A 63 -2.94 -10.56 11.79
CA GLU A 63 -1.50 -10.24 11.66
C GLU A 63 -1.12 -9.48 10.38
N ILE A 64 -1.90 -9.60 9.30
CA ILE A 64 -1.66 -8.89 8.04
C ILE A 64 -2.07 -7.40 8.07
N ALA A 65 -2.89 -7.03 9.06
CA ALA A 65 -3.60 -5.76 9.09
C ALA A 65 -2.71 -4.52 9.16
N PRO A 66 -1.65 -4.46 9.98
CA PRO A 66 -0.89 -3.22 10.14
C PRO A 66 -0.23 -2.77 8.82
N THR A 67 0.37 -3.73 8.11
CA THR A 67 1.09 -3.48 6.86
C THR A 67 0.14 -3.06 5.73
N ILE A 68 -1.03 -3.70 5.63
CA ILE A 68 -1.99 -3.40 4.57
C ILE A 68 -2.78 -2.12 4.87
N ALA A 69 -3.19 -1.91 6.12
CA ALA A 69 -3.91 -0.70 6.53
C ALA A 69 -3.11 0.58 6.28
N THR A 70 -1.77 0.51 6.26
CA THR A 70 -0.89 1.67 6.06
C THR A 70 -0.58 1.97 4.59
N LEU A 71 -1.05 1.14 3.63
CA LEU A 71 -0.92 1.45 2.20
C LEU A 71 -1.55 2.79 1.79
N PRO A 72 -2.78 3.16 2.23
CA PRO A 72 -3.35 4.48 1.99
C PRO A 72 -2.50 5.63 2.53
N LEU A 73 -1.78 5.45 3.65
CA LEU A 73 -0.86 6.47 4.16
C LEU A 73 0.33 6.67 3.22
N ALA A 74 0.88 5.56 2.72
CA ALA A 74 1.96 5.60 1.75
C ALA A 74 1.53 6.31 0.45
N LEU A 75 0.33 6.01 -0.05
CA LEU A 75 -0.25 6.70 -1.20
C LEU A 75 -0.45 8.19 -0.91
N PHE A 76 -1.09 8.54 0.21
CA PHE A 76 -1.46 9.93 0.51
C PHE A 76 -0.26 10.84 0.80
N TYR A 77 0.85 10.30 1.32
CA TYR A 77 2.04 11.08 1.68
C TYR A 77 3.26 10.82 0.79
N HIS A 78 3.11 10.15 -0.36
CA HIS A 78 4.23 9.74 -1.23
C HIS A 78 5.16 10.88 -1.70
N GLU A 79 4.68 12.12 -1.80
CA GLU A 79 5.51 13.27 -2.21
C GLU A 79 6.22 13.96 -1.04
N ASN A 80 5.94 13.57 0.21
CA ASN A 80 6.52 14.19 1.40
C ASN A 80 7.10 13.12 2.33
N GLU A 81 8.35 12.74 2.06
CA GLU A 81 9.08 11.68 2.79
C GLU A 81 9.12 11.93 4.30
N LEU A 82 9.30 13.18 4.74
CA LEU A 82 9.33 13.53 6.15
C LEU A 82 7.99 13.26 6.82
N LYS A 83 6.89 13.69 6.20
CA LYS A 83 5.54 13.48 6.73
C LYS A 83 5.12 12.02 6.63
N LEU A 84 5.53 11.33 5.57
CA LEU A 84 5.33 9.89 5.42
C LEU A 84 6.02 9.14 6.56
N LYS A 85 7.30 9.42 6.83
CA LYS A 85 8.04 8.82 7.94
C LYS A 85 7.34 9.04 9.28
N GLN A 86 6.94 10.28 9.56
CA GLN A 86 6.22 10.62 10.79
C GLN A 86 4.92 9.82 10.95
N ASN A 87 4.11 9.75 9.88
CA ASN A 87 2.81 9.10 9.93
C ASN A 87 2.91 7.58 9.98
N LEU A 88 3.86 6.97 9.24
CA LEU A 88 4.11 5.52 9.34
C LEU A 88 4.60 5.14 10.74
N SER A 89 5.55 5.88 11.31
CA SER A 89 6.02 5.64 12.68
C SER A 89 4.92 5.83 13.73
N ALA A 90 4.10 6.88 13.60
CA ALA A 90 2.96 7.10 14.49
C ALA A 90 1.90 6.00 14.36
N SER A 91 1.66 5.49 13.15
CA SER A 91 0.75 4.37 12.94
C SER A 91 1.24 3.09 13.62
N ALA A 92 2.55 2.81 13.61
CA ALA A 92 3.11 1.65 14.31
C ALA A 92 2.84 1.67 15.83
N GLY A 93 2.69 2.87 16.42
CA GLY A 93 2.30 3.04 17.83
C GLY A 93 0.93 2.47 18.17
N ILE A 94 0.04 2.36 17.18
CA ILE A 94 -1.31 1.79 17.36
C ILE A 94 -1.23 0.27 17.62
N TRP A 95 -0.21 -0.40 17.10
CA TRP A 95 0.05 -1.82 17.28
C TRP A 95 1.17 -2.09 18.29
N GLN A 96 1.11 -1.40 19.44
CA GLN A 96 2.01 -1.59 20.58
C GLN A 96 3.51 -1.42 20.28
N ASN A 97 3.88 -0.82 19.14
CA ASN A 97 5.26 -0.67 18.71
C ASN A 97 6.06 -1.98 18.66
N GLU A 98 5.40 -3.10 18.35
CA GLU A 98 6.13 -4.35 18.10
C GLU A 98 7.19 -4.12 17.00
N PRO A 99 8.48 -4.42 17.25
CA PRO A 99 9.55 -4.06 16.33
C PRO A 99 9.32 -4.56 14.90
N ILE A 100 8.88 -5.83 14.76
CA ILE A 100 8.64 -6.44 13.46
C ILE A 100 7.45 -5.80 12.71
N VAL A 101 6.41 -5.40 13.42
CA VAL A 101 5.24 -4.71 12.84
C VAL A 101 5.62 -3.30 12.39
N ARG A 102 6.42 -2.59 13.19
CA ARG A 102 6.95 -1.28 12.79
C ARG A 102 7.80 -1.40 11.53
N GLU A 103 8.68 -2.39 11.47
CA GLU A 103 9.52 -2.65 10.31
C GLU A 103 8.71 -3.04 9.07
N SER A 104 7.62 -3.81 9.22
CA SER A 104 6.74 -4.16 8.11
C SER A 104 6.03 -2.94 7.52
N ILE A 105 5.48 -2.08 8.39
CA ILE A 105 4.83 -0.82 8.01
C ILE A 105 5.82 0.07 7.27
N LEU A 106 7.00 0.30 7.84
CA LEU A 106 8.01 1.17 7.25
C LEU A 106 8.51 0.63 5.91
N SER A 107 8.88 -0.64 5.83
CA SER A 107 9.44 -1.23 4.60
C SER A 107 8.44 -1.18 3.44
N VAL A 108 7.20 -1.60 3.65
CA VAL A 108 6.16 -1.62 2.60
C VAL A 108 5.67 -0.21 2.28
N GLY A 109 5.52 0.65 3.30
CA GLY A 109 5.11 2.03 3.11
C GLY A 109 6.11 2.84 2.28
N TYR A 110 7.40 2.75 2.62
CA TYR A 110 8.44 3.37 1.81
C TYR A 110 8.54 2.75 0.42
N ALA A 111 8.46 1.42 0.29
CA ALA A 111 8.48 0.78 -1.02
C ALA A 111 7.38 1.32 -1.94
N THR A 112 6.16 1.43 -1.42
CA THR A 112 5.00 1.95 -2.16
C THR A 112 5.23 3.39 -2.61
N SER A 113 5.69 4.27 -1.71
CA SER A 113 6.05 5.66 -2.01
C SER A 113 7.13 5.75 -3.09
N GLN A 114 8.21 4.98 -2.97
CA GLN A 114 9.34 5.06 -3.88
C GLN A 114 9.02 4.49 -5.27
N VAL A 115 8.16 3.49 -5.34
CA VAL A 115 7.63 2.96 -6.60
C VAL A 115 6.78 4.02 -7.30
N LEU A 116 5.93 4.76 -6.58
CA LEU A 116 5.18 5.90 -7.15
C LEU A 116 6.11 7.01 -7.65
N SER A 117 7.16 7.30 -6.88
CA SER A 117 8.21 8.28 -7.21
C SER A 117 9.21 7.79 -8.28
N LYS A 118 9.00 6.58 -8.83
CA LYS A 118 9.77 5.98 -9.94
C LYS A 118 11.25 5.79 -9.66
N ILE A 119 11.59 5.44 -8.41
CA ILE A 119 12.93 4.95 -8.11
C ILE A 119 13.22 3.71 -8.95
N LYS A 120 14.46 3.59 -9.43
CA LYS A 120 14.89 2.40 -10.16
C LYS A 120 14.75 1.19 -9.24
N PRO A 121 14.18 0.07 -9.67
CA PRO A 121 13.96 -1.10 -8.81
C PRO A 121 15.24 -1.62 -8.12
N ALA A 122 16.39 -1.54 -8.79
CA ALA A 122 17.70 -1.87 -8.22
C ALA A 122 18.11 -0.97 -7.02
N GLN A 123 17.51 0.21 -6.88
CA GLN A 123 17.74 1.15 -5.78
C GLN A 123 16.64 1.09 -4.72
N LEU A 124 15.58 0.31 -4.92
CA LEU A 124 14.44 0.27 -4.00
C LEU A 124 14.84 -0.25 -2.62
N VAL A 125 15.42 -1.45 -2.55
CA VAL A 125 15.85 -2.05 -1.28
C VAL A 125 16.93 -1.20 -0.58
N PRO A 126 18.04 -0.78 -1.24
CA PRO A 126 19.05 0.06 -0.59
C PRO A 126 18.48 1.35 -0.02
N HIS A 127 17.54 1.97 -0.74
CA HIS A 127 16.92 3.20 -0.28
C HIS A 127 16.00 2.96 0.93
N ILE A 128 15.16 1.92 0.92
CA ILE A 128 14.33 1.55 2.08
C ILE A 128 15.21 1.31 3.32
N LEU A 129 16.29 0.54 3.16
CA LEU A 129 17.21 0.27 4.27
C LEU A 129 17.87 1.53 4.81
N SER A 130 18.12 2.55 3.97
CA SER A 130 18.64 3.85 4.42
C SER A 130 17.63 4.67 5.22
N LEU A 131 16.33 4.45 5.00
CA LEU A 131 15.24 5.12 5.73
C LEU A 131 14.86 4.40 7.03
N MET A 132 15.20 3.12 7.15
CA MET A 132 15.02 2.35 8.37
C MET A 132 16.05 2.77 9.42
N GLU A 133 15.58 3.11 10.63
CA GLU A 133 16.44 3.59 11.71
C GLU A 133 17.33 2.47 12.29
N THR A 134 16.96 1.21 12.06
CA THR A 134 17.65 0.00 12.55
C THR A 134 18.00 -0.92 11.38
N PRO A 135 19.16 -0.76 10.73
CA PRO A 135 19.54 -1.55 9.55
C PRO A 135 19.97 -3.00 9.88
N GLN A 136 20.06 -3.37 11.16
CA GLN A 136 20.59 -4.67 11.61
C GLN A 136 19.48 -5.67 11.99
N THR A 137 18.32 -5.58 11.35
CA THR A 137 17.18 -6.45 11.67
C THR A 137 17.11 -7.65 10.74
N GLU A 138 16.40 -8.71 11.15
CA GLU A 138 16.23 -9.89 10.30
C GLU A 138 15.54 -9.52 8.98
N LEU A 139 14.54 -8.63 9.02
CA LEU A 139 13.87 -8.15 7.81
C LEU A 139 14.84 -7.39 6.89
N ALA A 140 15.69 -6.52 7.44
CA ALA A 140 16.68 -5.79 6.65
C ALA A 140 17.63 -6.75 5.90
N TYR A 141 18.13 -7.77 6.61
CA TYR A 141 18.96 -8.81 6.01
C TYR A 141 18.21 -9.59 4.92
N LYS A 142 16.95 -9.96 5.16
CA LYS A 142 16.13 -10.69 4.20
C LYS A 142 15.79 -9.88 2.96
N LEU A 143 15.54 -8.58 3.09
CA LEU A 143 15.35 -7.69 1.95
C LEU A 143 16.63 -7.55 1.11
N GLN A 144 17.79 -7.45 1.76
CA GLN A 144 19.08 -7.45 1.06
C GLN A 144 19.34 -8.77 0.32
N GLN A 145 19.04 -9.90 0.97
CA GLN A 145 19.12 -11.23 0.36
C GLN A 145 18.18 -11.36 -0.85
N VAL A 146 16.96 -10.82 -0.75
CA VAL A 146 15.99 -10.79 -1.87
C VAL A 146 16.55 -10.00 -3.06
N GLN A 147 17.18 -8.85 -2.81
CA GLN A 147 17.80 -8.05 -3.87
C GLN A 147 18.90 -8.83 -4.60
N GLU A 148 19.76 -9.53 -3.85
CA GLU A 148 20.80 -10.37 -4.42
C GLU A 148 20.22 -11.56 -5.22
N LEU A 149 19.19 -12.22 -4.71
CA LEU A 149 18.52 -13.30 -5.42
C LEU A 149 17.87 -12.83 -6.71
N CYS A 150 17.32 -11.62 -6.72
CA CYS A 150 16.78 -11.01 -7.95
C CYS A 150 17.89 -10.73 -8.97
N SER A 151 19.05 -10.20 -8.54
CA SER A 151 20.16 -9.91 -9.45
C SER A 151 20.79 -11.18 -10.04
N GLN A 152 20.74 -12.29 -9.30
CA GLN A 152 21.17 -13.62 -9.75
C GLN A 152 20.14 -14.33 -10.64
N GLY A 153 18.94 -13.79 -10.82
CA GLY A 153 17.86 -14.46 -11.53
C GLY A 153 17.40 -15.77 -10.86
N ALA A 154 17.45 -15.84 -9.52
CA ALA A 154 17.05 -17.03 -8.77
C ALA A 154 15.58 -17.40 -9.03
N SER A 155 15.22 -18.69 -8.93
CA SER A 155 13.83 -19.15 -9.05
C SER A 155 13.03 -18.90 -7.77
N LEU A 156 11.69 -18.99 -7.86
CA LEU A 156 10.80 -18.84 -6.71
C LEU A 156 11.07 -19.91 -5.64
N GLU A 157 11.32 -21.16 -6.03
CA GLU A 157 11.61 -22.26 -5.09
C GLU A 157 12.95 -22.02 -4.36
N ARG A 158 13.97 -21.57 -5.10
CA ARG A 158 15.27 -21.24 -4.51
C ARG A 158 15.13 -20.08 -3.53
N THR A 159 14.36 -19.05 -3.86
CA THR A 159 14.13 -17.94 -2.94
C THR A 159 13.38 -18.38 -1.69
N LEU A 160 12.34 -19.21 -1.84
CA LEU A 160 11.55 -19.72 -0.72
C LEU A 160 12.43 -20.43 0.31
N THR A 161 13.34 -21.30 -0.14
CA THR A 161 14.23 -22.04 0.76
C THR A 161 15.23 -21.14 1.50
N GLN A 162 15.64 -20.02 0.90
CA GLN A 162 16.64 -19.13 1.49
C GLN A 162 16.06 -18.02 2.36
N VAL A 163 14.85 -17.56 2.04
CA VAL A 163 14.22 -16.40 2.68
C VAL A 163 13.24 -16.80 3.79
N THR A 164 12.79 -18.05 3.83
CA THR A 164 11.94 -18.54 4.93
C THR A 164 12.67 -18.46 6.27
N THR A 165 12.01 -17.84 7.25
CA THR A 165 12.49 -17.72 8.64
C THR A 165 11.44 -18.27 9.60
N LYS A 166 11.77 -18.29 10.90
CA LYS A 166 10.78 -18.59 11.95
C LYS A 166 9.72 -17.49 12.07
N GLU A 167 10.08 -16.26 11.68
CA GLU A 167 9.22 -15.09 11.72
C GLU A 167 8.37 -15.02 10.44
N ALA A 168 7.09 -15.34 10.57
CA ALA A 168 6.18 -15.44 9.42
C ALA A 168 5.99 -14.09 8.71
N LEU A 169 6.00 -12.99 9.46
CA LEU A 169 5.84 -11.64 8.91
C LEU A 169 7.06 -11.25 8.05
N THR A 170 8.27 -11.49 8.55
CA THR A 170 9.52 -11.29 7.79
C THR A 170 9.51 -12.06 6.48
N THR A 171 9.15 -13.35 6.54
CA THR A 171 9.09 -14.23 5.36
C THR A 171 8.08 -13.70 4.34
N SER A 172 6.90 -13.26 4.81
CA SER A 172 5.84 -12.74 3.95
C SER A 172 6.26 -11.47 3.19
N ILE A 173 6.89 -10.53 3.88
CA ILE A 173 7.35 -9.27 3.29
C ILE A 173 8.43 -9.56 2.25
N ALA A 174 9.46 -10.32 2.63
CA ALA A 174 10.59 -10.60 1.74
C ALA A 174 10.14 -11.34 0.47
N LEU A 175 9.22 -12.31 0.58
CA LEU A 175 8.65 -12.98 -0.59
C LEU A 175 7.78 -12.07 -1.46
N GLY A 176 7.01 -11.16 -0.86
CA GLY A 176 6.24 -10.16 -1.60
C GLY A 176 7.13 -9.22 -2.42
N PHE A 177 8.21 -8.73 -1.81
CA PHE A 177 9.24 -7.95 -2.48
C PHE A 177 9.91 -8.74 -3.62
N TYR A 178 10.27 -10.00 -3.39
CA TYR A 178 10.89 -10.83 -4.42
C TYR A 178 9.96 -11.03 -5.62
N CYS A 179 8.67 -11.32 -5.40
CA CYS A 179 7.71 -11.50 -6.50
C CYS A 179 7.61 -10.23 -7.35
N PHE A 180 7.54 -9.05 -6.71
CA PHE A 180 7.53 -7.77 -7.40
C PHE A 180 8.85 -7.51 -8.15
N LEU A 181 9.99 -7.53 -7.46
CA LEU A 181 11.30 -7.19 -8.04
C LEU A 181 11.71 -8.13 -9.18
N SER A 182 11.35 -9.41 -9.10
CA SER A 182 11.66 -10.40 -10.16
C SER A 182 10.71 -10.35 -11.36
N SER A 183 9.61 -9.59 -11.30
CA SER A 183 8.62 -9.50 -12.39
C SER A 183 7.95 -8.12 -12.51
N GLN A 184 8.71 -7.07 -12.22
CA GLN A 184 8.20 -5.71 -12.02
C GLN A 184 7.37 -5.12 -13.17
N GLU A 185 7.65 -5.50 -14.42
CA GLU A 185 6.97 -4.97 -15.62
C GLU A 185 5.67 -5.74 -15.96
N ASP A 186 5.43 -6.88 -15.30
CA ASP A 186 4.27 -7.73 -15.55
C ASP A 186 3.49 -7.98 -14.26
N PHE A 187 2.42 -7.20 -14.12
CA PHE A 187 1.48 -7.32 -13.01
C PHE A 187 0.89 -8.72 -12.86
N SER A 188 0.50 -9.36 -13.97
CA SER A 188 -0.14 -10.67 -13.93
C SER A 188 0.84 -11.73 -13.45
N LEU A 189 2.09 -11.65 -13.91
CA LEU A 189 3.15 -12.55 -13.50
C LEU A 189 3.50 -12.35 -12.01
N THR A 190 3.62 -11.09 -11.55
CA THR A 190 3.88 -10.78 -10.13
C THR A 190 2.85 -11.44 -9.22
N VAL A 191 1.57 -11.21 -9.52
CA VAL A 191 0.45 -11.68 -8.69
C VAL A 191 0.32 -13.20 -8.75
N LYS A 192 0.47 -13.84 -9.92
CA LYS A 192 0.47 -15.31 -10.06
C LYS A 192 1.61 -15.97 -9.29
N ARG A 193 2.83 -15.42 -9.36
CA ARG A 193 3.98 -15.94 -8.60
C ARG A 193 3.73 -15.89 -7.10
N ALA A 194 3.17 -14.78 -6.61
CA ALA A 194 2.89 -14.64 -5.20
C ALA A 194 1.79 -15.59 -4.70
N GLN A 195 0.78 -15.88 -5.53
CA GLN A 195 -0.26 -16.86 -5.21
C GLN A 195 0.28 -18.27 -4.98
N HIS A 196 1.29 -18.69 -5.76
CA HIS A 196 1.92 -20.01 -5.58
C HIS A 196 2.54 -20.19 -4.18
N LEU A 197 2.83 -19.10 -3.47
CA LEU A 197 3.36 -19.14 -2.10
C LEU A 197 2.32 -19.49 -1.04
N GLN A 198 1.01 -19.43 -1.37
CA GLN A 198 -0.09 -19.60 -0.42
C GLN A 198 0.01 -18.67 0.80
N ASN A 199 0.69 -17.52 0.64
CA ASN A 199 0.89 -16.52 1.67
C ASN A 199 0.08 -15.25 1.31
N PRO A 200 -1.02 -14.96 2.02
CA PRO A 200 -1.90 -13.84 1.68
C PRO A 200 -1.21 -12.48 1.75
N LEU A 201 -0.37 -12.26 2.77
CA LEU A 201 0.33 -10.99 2.96
C LEU A 201 1.39 -10.77 1.87
N ALA A 202 2.18 -11.80 1.55
CA ALA A 202 3.15 -11.72 0.45
C ALA A 202 2.45 -11.39 -0.88
N SER A 203 1.29 -12.00 -1.12
CA SER A 203 0.48 -11.77 -2.32
C SER A 203 -0.10 -10.36 -2.37
N ALA A 204 -0.61 -9.86 -1.24
CA ALA A 204 -1.12 -8.50 -1.13
C ALA A 204 0.01 -7.46 -1.33
N ILE A 205 1.19 -7.66 -0.73
CA ILE A 205 2.34 -6.77 -0.92
C ILE A 205 2.81 -6.79 -2.38
N ALA A 206 2.96 -7.97 -2.97
CA ALA A 206 3.40 -8.11 -4.37
C ALA A 206 2.42 -7.43 -5.34
N GLY A 207 1.11 -7.64 -5.13
CA GLY A 207 0.06 -6.99 -5.90
C GLY A 207 0.03 -5.47 -5.70
N ALA A 208 0.20 -4.99 -4.47
CA ALA A 208 0.24 -3.56 -4.16
C ALA A 208 1.41 -2.85 -4.86
N LEU A 209 2.63 -3.37 -4.72
CA LEU A 209 3.81 -2.77 -5.34
C LEU A 209 3.75 -2.84 -6.87
N SER A 210 3.29 -3.96 -7.42
CA SER A 210 3.12 -4.09 -8.87
C SER A 210 2.04 -3.16 -9.41
N GLY A 211 0.96 -2.98 -8.65
CA GLY A 211 -0.10 -2.02 -8.98
C GLY A 211 0.36 -0.56 -8.89
N ALA A 212 1.20 -0.22 -7.91
CA ALA A 212 1.81 1.11 -7.81
C ALA A 212 2.72 1.40 -9.03
N TYR A 213 3.48 0.38 -9.47
CA TYR A 213 4.43 0.49 -10.59
C TYR A 213 3.72 0.52 -11.95
N ASN A 214 2.81 -0.42 -12.19
CA ASN A 214 2.18 -0.66 -13.49
C ASN A 214 0.81 0.00 -13.67
N SER A 215 0.24 0.52 -12.58
CA SER A 215 -1.11 1.12 -12.49
C SER A 215 -2.27 0.14 -12.69
N ALA A 216 -3.50 0.59 -12.45
CA ALA A 216 -4.70 -0.22 -12.66
C ALA A 216 -4.86 -0.71 -14.12
N MET A 217 -4.30 0.01 -15.09
CA MET A 217 -4.38 -0.35 -16.52
C MET A 217 -3.64 -1.65 -16.85
N SER A 218 -2.70 -2.10 -16.03
CA SER A 218 -2.01 -3.38 -16.24
C SER A 218 -2.74 -4.58 -15.66
N ILE A 219 -3.80 -4.36 -14.89
CA ILE A 219 -4.60 -5.43 -14.32
C ILE A 219 -5.39 -6.09 -15.47
N PRO A 220 -5.33 -7.42 -15.67
CA PRO A 220 -6.10 -8.10 -16.72
C PRO A 220 -7.58 -7.76 -16.67
N SER A 221 -8.18 -7.51 -17.84
CA SER A 221 -9.61 -7.18 -17.93
C SER A 221 -10.51 -8.29 -17.38
N SER A 222 -10.10 -9.55 -17.48
CA SER A 222 -10.82 -10.68 -16.86
C SER A 222 -10.84 -10.60 -15.33
N TRP A 223 -9.76 -10.10 -14.72
CA TRP A 223 -9.70 -9.87 -13.28
C TRP A 223 -10.54 -8.65 -12.90
N GLN A 224 -10.44 -7.54 -13.65
CA GLN A 224 -11.28 -6.35 -13.42
C GLN A 224 -12.78 -6.67 -13.54
N ALA A 225 -13.17 -7.48 -14.52
CA ALA A 225 -14.54 -7.95 -14.69
C ALA A 225 -14.99 -8.77 -13.47
N ALA A 226 -14.14 -9.67 -12.97
CA ALA A 226 -14.45 -10.44 -11.76
C ALA A 226 -14.68 -9.55 -10.52
N LEU A 227 -14.05 -8.38 -10.43
CA LEU A 227 -14.23 -7.43 -9.33
C LEU A 227 -15.53 -6.62 -9.41
N THR A 228 -16.13 -6.51 -10.60
CA THR A 228 -17.27 -5.62 -10.89
C THR A 228 -18.63 -6.33 -10.99
N ILE A 229 -18.66 -7.67 -10.95
CA ILE A 229 -19.89 -8.47 -11.09
C ILE A 229 -20.87 -8.26 -9.90
N GLU A 230 -20.36 -7.92 -8.70
CA GLU A 230 -21.20 -7.72 -7.51
C GLU A 230 -21.39 -6.21 -7.21
N GLN A 231 -22.65 -5.74 -7.21
CA GLN A 231 -22.96 -4.30 -7.06
C GLN A 231 -22.58 -3.69 -5.70
N ASN A 232 -22.40 -4.52 -4.67
CA ASN A 232 -21.98 -4.16 -3.30
C ASN A 232 -20.65 -4.84 -2.92
N SER A 233 -19.76 -5.02 -3.88
CA SER A 233 -18.46 -5.62 -3.62
C SER A 233 -17.53 -4.65 -2.87
N ALA A 234 -16.69 -5.19 -1.98
CA ALA A 234 -15.67 -4.40 -1.30
C ALA A 234 -14.69 -3.75 -2.29
N GLU A 235 -14.50 -4.36 -3.47
CA GLU A 235 -13.67 -3.83 -4.55
C GLU A 235 -14.20 -2.51 -5.11
N LYS A 236 -15.52 -2.44 -5.32
CA LYS A 236 -16.16 -1.23 -5.82
C LYS A 236 -16.05 -0.10 -4.82
N GLU A 237 -16.24 -0.39 -3.53
CA GLU A 237 -16.02 0.58 -2.46
C GLU A 237 -14.56 1.04 -2.41
N VAL A 238 -13.60 0.12 -2.50
CA VAL A 238 -12.17 0.48 -2.55
C VAL A 238 -11.83 1.34 -3.77
N LEU A 239 -12.44 1.09 -4.93
CA LEU A 239 -12.29 1.94 -6.12
C LEU A 239 -12.84 3.35 -5.89
N GLN A 240 -14.04 3.47 -5.32
CA GLN A 240 -14.64 4.77 -5.02
C GLN A 240 -13.79 5.55 -3.99
N LEU A 241 -13.38 4.90 -2.91
CA LEU A 241 -12.52 5.50 -1.90
C LEU A 241 -11.14 5.85 -2.46
N SER A 242 -10.59 5.07 -3.39
CA SER A 242 -9.36 5.42 -4.08
C SER A 242 -9.49 6.74 -4.85
N ASP A 243 -10.63 7.00 -5.49
CA ASP A 243 -10.86 8.25 -6.21
C ASP A 243 -11.03 9.42 -5.24
N SER A 244 -11.79 9.23 -4.17
CA SER A 244 -11.94 10.23 -3.10
C SER A 244 -10.60 10.53 -2.42
N LEU A 245 -9.75 9.52 -2.19
CA LEU A 245 -8.43 9.69 -1.60
C LEU A 245 -7.54 10.57 -2.48
N VAL A 246 -7.57 10.36 -3.81
CA VAL A 246 -6.85 11.21 -4.77
C VAL A 246 -7.42 12.62 -4.79
N ALA A 247 -8.75 12.77 -4.74
CA ALA A 247 -9.40 14.08 -4.69
C ALA A 247 -8.92 14.87 -3.46
N VAL A 248 -9.05 14.29 -2.27
CA VAL A 248 -8.61 14.91 -1.00
C VAL A 248 -7.10 15.21 -1.02
N TRP A 249 -6.27 14.28 -1.48
CA TRP A 249 -4.83 14.49 -1.63
C TRP A 249 -4.51 15.68 -2.56
N SER A 250 -5.22 15.80 -3.68
CA SER A 250 -5.05 16.89 -4.64
C SER A 250 -5.63 18.23 -4.17
N GLY A 251 -6.22 18.28 -2.97
CA GLY A 251 -6.88 19.47 -2.41
C GLY A 251 -8.26 19.75 -3.01
N VAL A 252 -8.83 18.80 -3.76
CA VAL A 252 -10.23 18.88 -4.22
C VAL A 252 -11.11 18.61 -3.00
N TYR A 253 -11.78 19.67 -2.54
CA TYR A 253 -12.74 19.59 -1.45
C TYR A 253 -14.10 19.19 -2.03
N ASP A 254 -14.60 18.02 -1.65
CA ASP A 254 -15.94 17.59 -2.03
C ASP A 254 -16.97 18.20 -1.07
N TYR A 255 -17.79 19.11 -1.60
CA TYR A 255 -18.81 19.86 -0.87
C TYR A 255 -19.87 18.94 -0.23
N GLU A 256 -20.17 17.81 -0.87
CA GLU A 256 -21.24 16.92 -0.40
C GLU A 256 -20.86 16.11 0.84
N VAL A 257 -19.56 15.93 1.09
CA VAL A 257 -19.03 15.11 2.18
C VAL A 257 -18.92 15.88 3.51
N HIS A 258 -18.76 17.22 3.45
CA HIS A 258 -18.55 18.06 4.65
C HIS A 258 -19.37 19.36 4.66
N PRO A 259 -20.71 19.32 4.58
CA PRO A 259 -21.54 20.54 4.51
C PRO A 259 -21.47 21.41 5.78
N ALA A 260 -21.13 20.83 6.95
CA ALA A 260 -21.16 21.51 8.23
C ALA A 260 -19.92 22.39 8.54
N GLU A 261 -18.78 22.18 7.87
CA GLU A 261 -17.54 22.92 8.16
C GLU A 261 -17.45 24.30 7.47
N LEU A 262 -18.31 24.57 6.49
CA LEU A 262 -18.26 25.79 5.67
C LEU A 262 -18.88 27.02 6.35
N VAL A 263 -19.76 26.83 7.33
CA VAL A 263 -20.41 27.98 8.00
C VAL A 263 -19.42 28.80 8.83
N THR A 264 -18.22 28.27 9.10
CA THR A 264 -17.24 28.91 10.00
C THR A 264 -15.84 29.13 9.42
N LYS A 265 -15.49 28.59 8.25
CA LYS A 265 -14.15 28.73 7.67
C LYS A 265 -14.10 29.75 6.52
N THR A 266 -13.55 30.93 6.80
CA THR A 266 -13.14 31.90 5.77
C THR A 266 -12.03 31.31 4.90
N VAL A 267 -12.31 31.15 3.61
CA VAL A 267 -11.29 30.76 2.62
C VAL A 267 -10.42 31.99 2.33
N VAL A 268 -9.15 31.92 2.71
CA VAL A 268 -8.15 32.96 2.41
C VAL A 268 -7.33 32.53 1.22
N ALA A 269 -7.53 33.18 0.08
CA ALA A 269 -6.64 33.04 -1.06
C ALA A 269 -5.47 34.02 -0.95
N ALA A 270 -4.27 33.60 -1.36
CA ALA A 270 -3.15 34.52 -1.49
C ALA A 270 -3.50 35.63 -2.51
N PRO A 271 -3.17 36.90 -2.24
CA PRO A 271 -3.49 37.99 -3.13
C PRO A 271 -2.92 37.75 -4.53
N ARG A 272 -3.74 37.98 -5.57
CA ARG A 272 -3.44 37.82 -7.01
C ARG A 272 -3.37 36.38 -7.57
N VAL A 273 -3.77 35.36 -6.80
CA VAL A 273 -3.80 33.96 -7.31
C VAL A 273 -5.08 33.61 -8.05
N ILE A 274 -6.23 34.21 -7.67
CA ILE A 274 -7.49 34.01 -8.39
C ILE A 274 -7.51 34.95 -9.61
N ARG A 275 -7.29 34.39 -10.80
CA ARG A 275 -7.54 35.09 -12.06
C ARG A 275 -8.97 34.78 -12.51
N TRP A 276 -9.75 35.82 -12.79
CA TRP A 276 -11.04 35.68 -13.46
C TRP A 276 -10.80 35.10 -14.87
N ARG A 277 -11.66 34.15 -15.28
CA ARG A 277 -11.76 33.71 -16.68
C ARG A 277 -12.55 34.72 -17.48
#